data_AF-X0PF37-F1
#
_entry.id   AF-X0PF37-F1
#
_cell.length_a   1.000
_cell.length_b   1.000
_cell.length_c   1.000
_cell.angle_alpha   90.00
_cell.angle_beta   90.00
_cell.angle_gamma   90.00
#
_symmetry.space_group_name_H-M   'P 1'
#
loop_
_entity.id
_entity.type
_entity.pdbx_description
1 polymer ?
#
loop_
_entity_poly.entity_id
_entity_poly.type
_entity_poly.pdbx_seq_one_letter_code
_entity_poly.pdbx_strand_id
1 'polypeptide(L)'
;MIGLIVLSVAGLLIAIRLSGSESVSSSRPTSSADQSVSISMNKAQLNNLSSYYLNKVQTQNNGQAKYHFEVADQGVVYGSIKLLGSNVDYAMFFSPKVLANGNVELHATKMSLGRFPVPISFVLFNVKHAYKLPKWVKLDPQKKTISLDIVHMNQHGLNYRARQINLNGKGKFVFDIILPKESQGDS
;
A
#
# COMPACT_ATOMS: atom_id res chain seq x y z
N MET A 1 26.23 -3.99 -16.57
CA MET A 1 26.96 -2.79 -16.09
C MET A 1 26.82 -2.71 -14.59
N ILE A 2 27.90 -3.00 -13.88
CA ILE A 2 28.07 -2.77 -12.45
C ILE A 2 28.52 -1.32 -12.29
N GLY A 3 27.96 -0.61 -11.30
CA GLY A 3 28.47 0.68 -10.83
C GLY A 3 27.65 1.90 -11.25
N LEU A 4 27.45 2.80 -10.27
CA LEU A 4 26.73 4.08 -10.28
C LEU A 4 25.18 3.97 -10.19
N ILE A 5 24.49 4.34 -9.10
CA ILE A 5 24.75 5.38 -8.10
C ILE A 5 24.20 4.97 -6.72
N VAL A 6 25.14 4.88 -5.79
CA VAL A 6 24.98 4.98 -4.34
C VAL A 6 24.75 6.46 -4.00
N LEU A 7 23.55 7.00 -4.25
CA LEU A 7 23.11 8.34 -3.77
C LEU A 7 21.59 8.35 -3.55
N SER A 8 21.10 7.48 -2.67
CA SER A 8 19.78 7.69 -2.05
C SER A 8 19.73 7.20 -0.60
N VAL A 9 20.90 7.17 0.06
CA VAL A 9 21.00 6.93 1.52
C VAL A 9 21.46 8.20 2.26
N ALA A 10 22.12 9.15 1.60
CA ALA A 10 22.53 10.43 2.21
C ALA A 10 21.38 11.46 2.34
N GLY A 11 20.38 11.41 1.46
CA GLY A 11 19.23 12.32 1.49
C GLY A 11 18.31 12.10 2.70
N LEU A 12 18.32 10.90 3.29
CA LEU A 12 17.51 10.58 4.46
C LEU A 12 18.13 11.11 5.77
N LEU A 13 19.44 11.41 5.80
CA LEU A 13 20.11 11.89 7.01
C LEU A 13 19.99 13.41 7.23
N ILE A 14 19.79 14.19 6.16
CA ILE A 14 19.66 15.66 6.26
C ILE A 14 18.25 16.07 6.72
N ALA A 15 17.22 15.30 6.38
CA ALA A 15 15.84 15.59 6.81
C ALA A 15 15.61 15.43 8.32
N ILE A 16 16.47 14.69 9.04
CA ILE A 16 16.32 14.41 10.48
C ILE A 16 16.94 15.52 11.34
N ARG A 17 17.62 16.52 10.75
CA ARG A 17 18.27 17.62 11.49
C ARG A 17 17.45 18.93 11.56
N LEU A 18 16.23 18.95 11.04
CA LEU A 18 15.37 20.16 10.99
C LEU A 18 13.97 20.01 11.60
N SER A 19 13.67 18.88 12.26
CA SER A 19 12.39 18.72 12.98
C SER A 19 12.66 18.23 14.40
N GLY A 20 12.21 19.04 15.37
CA GLY A 20 12.56 18.96 16.78
C GLY A 20 12.10 17.69 17.50
N SER A 21 12.85 17.41 18.57
CA SER A 21 12.59 16.53 19.71
C SER A 21 11.41 15.55 19.62
N GLU A 22 11.68 14.32 19.19
CA GLU A 22 11.14 13.14 19.86
C GLU A 22 12.26 12.10 20.00
N SER A 23 12.45 11.62 21.23
CA SER A 23 13.47 10.65 21.61
C SER A 23 13.27 9.35 20.84
N VAL A 24 14.15 9.06 19.88
CA VAL A 24 14.28 7.73 19.30
C VAL A 24 14.92 6.83 20.36
N SER A 25 14.10 6.18 21.17
CA SER A 25 14.56 5.13 22.08
C SER A 25 14.94 3.91 21.23
N SER A 26 16.22 3.81 20.87
CA SER A 26 16.79 2.63 20.22
C SER A 26 16.97 1.54 21.28
N SER A 27 15.98 0.65 21.42
CA SER A 27 16.13 -0.57 22.21
C SER A 27 17.04 -1.54 21.45
N ARG A 28 18.14 -1.91 22.09
CA ARG A 28 19.14 -2.90 21.67
C ARG A 28 18.48 -4.20 21.16
N PRO A 29 18.95 -4.79 20.04
CA PRO A 29 18.30 -5.97 19.45
C PRO A 29 18.58 -7.21 20.31
N THR A 30 17.52 -7.81 20.85
CA THR A 30 17.54 -9.15 21.43
C THR A 30 17.14 -10.17 20.37
N SER A 31 18.02 -11.15 20.17
CA SER A 31 17.84 -12.39 19.41
C SER A 31 17.77 -12.28 17.88
N SER A 32 18.52 -13.18 17.24
CA SER A 32 18.86 -13.26 15.83
C SER A 32 17.71 -13.68 14.90
N ALA A 33 16.47 -13.24 15.14
CA ALA A 33 15.28 -13.81 14.49
C ALA A 33 14.39 -12.84 13.67
N ASP A 34 14.56 -11.52 13.74
CA ASP A 34 13.76 -10.62 12.87
C ASP A 34 14.55 -9.33 12.59
N GLN A 35 15.30 -9.29 11.49
CA GLN A 35 15.86 -8.05 10.92
C GLN A 35 14.70 -7.21 10.35
N SER A 36 13.90 -6.64 11.25
CA SER A 36 12.77 -5.81 10.87
C SER A 36 12.86 -4.43 11.49
N VAL A 37 12.41 -3.42 10.74
CA VAL A 37 12.36 -2.03 11.18
C VAL A 37 10.90 -1.63 11.30
N SER A 38 10.46 -1.30 12.51
CA SER A 38 9.09 -0.82 12.74
C SER A 38 8.97 0.66 12.37
N ILE A 39 7.95 0.98 11.56
CA ILE A 39 7.57 2.34 11.19
C ILE A 39 6.15 2.63 11.67
N SER A 40 5.90 3.87 12.09
CA SER A 40 4.57 4.37 12.44
C SER A 40 4.27 5.63 11.64
N MET A 41 3.10 5.67 11.00
CA MET A 41 2.63 6.77 10.17
C MET A 41 1.23 7.23 10.60
N ASN A 42 0.91 8.49 10.34
CA ASN A 42 -0.46 9.02 10.36
C ASN A 42 -1.08 9.01 8.95
N LYS A 43 -2.36 9.40 8.81
CA LYS A 43 -3.07 9.43 7.51
C LYS A 43 -2.35 10.30 6.48
N ALA A 44 -1.92 11.50 6.86
CA ALA A 44 -1.28 12.43 5.93
C ALA A 44 0.02 11.86 5.36
N GLN A 45 0.85 11.26 6.22
CA GLN A 45 2.08 10.58 5.81
C GLN A 45 1.80 9.39 4.91
N LEU A 46 0.81 8.56 5.25
CA LEU A 46 0.41 7.41 4.44
C LEU A 46 -0.10 7.86 3.05
N ASN A 47 -0.99 8.85 3.00
CA ASN A 47 -1.55 9.38 1.75
C ASN A 47 -0.45 9.97 0.86
N ASN A 48 0.51 10.70 1.43
CA ASN A 48 1.66 11.23 0.69
C ASN A 48 2.52 10.10 0.12
N LEU A 49 2.83 9.09 0.92
CA LEU A 49 3.62 7.93 0.50
C LEU A 49 2.92 7.15 -0.63
N SER A 50 1.63 6.86 -0.44
CA SER A 50 0.80 6.18 -1.43
C SER A 50 0.72 6.98 -2.73
N SER A 51 0.49 8.29 -2.66
CA SER A 51 0.43 9.17 -3.83
C SER A 51 1.74 9.16 -4.62
N TYR A 52 2.89 9.22 -3.93
CA TYR A 52 4.20 9.16 -4.56
C TYR A 52 4.39 7.87 -5.38
N TYR A 53 4.12 6.71 -4.78
CA TYR A 53 4.29 5.43 -5.46
C TYR A 53 3.26 5.20 -6.57
N LEU A 54 2.01 5.60 -6.35
CA LEU A 54 0.96 5.50 -7.38
C LEU A 54 1.28 6.36 -8.59
N ASN A 55 1.77 7.57 -8.40
CA ASN A 55 2.18 8.43 -9.52
C ASN A 55 3.32 7.78 -10.31
N LYS A 56 4.32 7.21 -9.62
CA LYS A 56 5.43 6.51 -10.29
C LYS A 56 4.96 5.33 -11.13
N VAL A 57 4.04 4.51 -10.61
CA VAL A 57 3.50 3.34 -11.35
C VAL A 57 2.66 3.80 -12.55
N GLN A 58 1.89 4.87 -12.42
CA GLN A 58 1.02 5.38 -13.48
C GLN A 58 1.80 6.07 -14.61
N THR A 59 2.91 6.76 -14.31
CA THR A 59 3.77 7.36 -15.35
C THR A 59 4.57 6.33 -16.13
N GLN A 60 4.89 5.19 -15.54
CA GLN A 60 5.59 4.09 -16.22
C GLN A 60 4.70 3.29 -17.19
N ASN A 61 3.37 3.35 -17.05
CA ASN A 61 2.40 2.60 -17.85
C ASN A 61 1.67 3.46 -18.90
N ASN A 62 2.39 4.38 -19.56
CA ASN A 62 1.85 5.27 -20.60
C ASN A 62 0.66 6.16 -20.15
N GLY A 63 0.49 6.38 -18.83
CA GLY A 63 -0.47 7.36 -18.28
C GLY A 63 -1.96 7.05 -18.45
N GLN A 64 -2.34 5.83 -18.84
CA GLN A 64 -3.70 5.55 -19.35
C GLN A 64 -4.79 5.36 -18.29
N ALA A 65 -4.46 5.22 -17.00
CA ALA A 65 -5.45 5.24 -15.93
C ALA A 65 -4.95 6.12 -14.79
N LYS A 66 -5.68 7.21 -14.52
CA LYS A 66 -5.49 8.09 -13.36
C LYS A 66 -6.46 7.65 -12.28
N TYR A 67 -6.03 6.73 -11.43
CA TYR A 67 -6.75 6.38 -10.23
C TYR A 67 -6.03 6.97 -9.03
N HIS A 68 -6.80 7.42 -8.06
CA HIS A 68 -6.33 8.00 -6.83
C HIS A 68 -6.67 7.08 -5.68
N PHE A 69 -5.83 7.11 -4.65
CA PHE A 69 -6.08 6.42 -3.41
C PHE A 69 -5.87 7.40 -2.26
N GLU A 70 -6.81 7.37 -1.32
CA GLU A 70 -6.72 8.15 -0.10
C GLU A 70 -7.24 7.35 1.08
N VAL A 71 -6.65 7.58 2.25
CA VAL A 71 -7.18 7.12 3.53
C VAL A 71 -7.75 8.31 4.30
N ALA A 72 -9.07 8.32 4.43
CA ALA A 72 -9.85 9.26 5.24
C ALA A 72 -10.48 8.50 6.42
N ASP A 73 -11.80 8.51 6.57
CA ASP A 73 -12.52 7.64 7.51
C ASP A 73 -12.60 6.19 7.01
N GLN A 74 -12.43 6.02 5.71
CA GLN A 74 -12.27 4.75 5.02
C GLN A 74 -11.12 4.88 4.03
N GLY A 75 -10.58 3.75 3.55
CA GLY A 75 -9.77 3.77 2.34
C GLY A 75 -10.68 4.03 1.14
N VAL A 76 -10.30 4.91 0.23
CA VAL A 76 -11.07 5.18 -0.99
C VAL A 76 -10.16 5.08 -2.21
N VAL A 77 -10.61 4.36 -3.22
CA VAL A 77 -10.02 4.39 -4.56
C VAL A 77 -11.02 5.07 -5.49
N TYR A 78 -10.60 6.11 -6.19
CA TYR A 78 -11.50 6.91 -7.03
C TYR A 78 -10.80 7.41 -8.28
N GLY A 79 -11.59 7.80 -9.28
CA GLY A 79 -11.08 8.31 -10.54
C GLY A 79 -12.21 8.50 -11.55
N SER A 80 -11.85 8.57 -12.82
CA SER A 80 -12.81 8.72 -13.92
C SER A 80 -12.51 7.70 -15.02
N ILE A 81 -13.56 7.11 -15.59
CA ILE A 81 -13.48 6.18 -16.72
C ILE A 81 -14.36 6.64 -17.87
N LYS A 82 -13.99 6.28 -19.10
CA LYS A 82 -14.83 6.54 -20.27
C LYS A 82 -15.84 5.40 -20.45
N LEU A 83 -17.13 5.71 -20.29
CA LEU A 83 -18.24 4.78 -20.47
C LEU A 83 -19.24 5.38 -21.46
N LEU A 84 -19.54 4.66 -22.55
CA LEU A 84 -20.46 5.12 -23.61
C LEU A 84 -20.13 6.52 -24.13
N GLY A 85 -18.84 6.81 -24.32
CA GLY A 85 -18.36 8.11 -24.83
C GLY A 85 -18.28 9.23 -23.78
N SER A 86 -18.84 9.04 -22.59
CA SER A 86 -18.83 10.04 -21.49
C SER A 86 -17.84 9.66 -20.39
N ASN A 87 -17.27 10.67 -19.71
CA ASN A 87 -16.46 10.45 -18.52
C ASN A 87 -17.39 10.25 -17.31
N VAL A 88 -17.20 9.16 -16.59
CA VAL A 88 -17.98 8.80 -15.42
C VAL A 88 -17.05 8.60 -14.24
N ASP A 89 -17.29 9.36 -13.18
CA ASP A 89 -16.53 9.25 -11.95
C ASP A 89 -16.95 8.01 -11.16
N TYR A 90 -15.96 7.38 -10.55
CA TYR A 90 -16.15 6.24 -9.67
C TYR A 90 -15.44 6.43 -8.35
N ALA A 91 -15.97 5.80 -7.31
CA ALA A 91 -15.34 5.71 -6.00
C ALA A 91 -15.69 4.37 -5.33
N MET A 92 -14.68 3.65 -4.87
CA MET A 92 -14.82 2.43 -4.09
C MET A 92 -14.23 2.65 -2.70
N PHE A 93 -15.00 2.30 -1.67
CA PHE A 93 -14.64 2.50 -0.27
C PHE A 93 -14.33 1.18 0.41
N PHE A 94 -13.31 1.18 1.26
CA PHE A 94 -12.76 -0.02 1.90
C PHE A 94 -12.59 0.18 3.40
N SER A 95 -12.91 -0.87 4.15
CA SER A 95 -12.52 -1.01 5.55
C SER A 95 -11.34 -1.99 5.65
N PRO A 96 -10.17 -1.56 6.16
CA PRO A 96 -9.03 -2.45 6.34
C PRO A 96 -9.16 -3.28 7.61
N LYS A 97 -8.61 -4.50 7.57
CA LYS A 97 -8.44 -5.40 8.71
C LYS A 97 -7.03 -5.98 8.68
N VAL A 98 -6.32 -5.86 9.79
CA VAL A 98 -5.04 -6.54 10.00
C VAL A 98 -5.32 -7.99 10.41
N LEU A 99 -4.71 -8.94 9.71
CA LEU A 99 -4.79 -10.37 10.02
C LEU A 99 -3.72 -10.76 11.03
N ALA A 100 -3.90 -11.88 11.72
CA ALA A 100 -2.99 -12.33 12.79
C ALA A 100 -1.55 -12.55 12.30
N ASN A 101 -1.36 -12.93 11.02
CA ASN A 101 -0.05 -13.07 10.40
C ASN A 101 0.55 -11.74 9.91
N GLY A 102 -0.17 -10.63 10.09
CA GLY A 102 0.22 -9.28 9.66
C GLY A 102 -0.02 -8.98 8.18
N ASN A 103 -0.74 -9.85 7.45
CA ASN A 103 -1.34 -9.48 6.17
C ASN A 103 -2.54 -8.55 6.37
N VAL A 104 -3.00 -7.94 5.29
CA VAL A 104 -4.13 -7.00 5.31
C VAL A 104 -5.27 -7.53 4.44
N GLU A 105 -6.49 -7.48 4.96
CA GLU A 105 -7.71 -7.70 4.20
C GLU A 105 -8.47 -6.39 4.08
N LEU A 106 -8.85 -6.02 2.86
CA LEU A 106 -9.69 -4.85 2.59
C LEU A 106 -11.10 -5.32 2.25
N HIS A 107 -12.08 -4.88 3.03
CA HIS A 107 -13.50 -5.15 2.76
C HIS A 107 -14.09 -3.99 1.99
N ALA A 108 -14.53 -4.23 0.76
CA ALA A 108 -15.23 -3.21 -0.02
C ALA A 108 -16.63 -2.99 0.56
N THR A 109 -16.88 -1.77 1.04
CA THR A 109 -18.09 -1.40 1.79
C THR A 109 -19.11 -0.68 0.91
N LYS A 110 -18.64 0.17 -0.02
CA LYS A 110 -19.47 0.97 -0.90
C LYS A 110 -18.79 1.17 -2.25
N MET A 111 -19.61 1.26 -3.30
CA MET A 111 -19.18 1.61 -4.66
C MET A 111 -20.14 2.64 -5.23
N SER A 112 -19.58 3.64 -5.90
CA SER A 112 -20.31 4.63 -6.69
C SER A 112 -19.77 4.62 -8.12
N LEU A 113 -20.68 4.65 -9.10
CA LEU A 113 -20.36 4.89 -10.51
C LEU A 113 -21.40 5.86 -11.07
N GLY A 114 -21.05 7.15 -11.12
CA GLY A 114 -22.02 8.22 -11.37
C GLY A 114 -23.22 8.12 -10.42
N ARG A 115 -24.43 8.03 -10.97
CA ARG A 115 -25.70 7.88 -10.21
C ARG A 115 -26.19 6.44 -10.11
N PHE A 116 -25.47 5.48 -10.70
CA PHE A 116 -25.92 4.10 -10.79
C PHE A 116 -25.39 3.27 -9.62
N PRO A 117 -26.26 2.50 -8.93
CA PRO A 117 -25.80 1.51 -7.97
C PRO A 117 -25.16 0.34 -8.72
N VAL A 118 -23.85 0.15 -8.56
CA VAL A 118 -23.13 -0.97 -9.18
C VAL A 118 -22.78 -2.00 -8.11
N PRO A 119 -23.13 -3.29 -8.31
CA PRO A 119 -22.74 -4.34 -7.39
C PRO A 119 -21.21 -4.43 -7.25
N ILE A 120 -20.72 -4.34 -6.01
CA ILE A 120 -19.28 -4.44 -5.71
C ILE A 120 -18.69 -5.75 -6.25
N SER A 121 -19.43 -6.86 -6.13
CA SER A 121 -19.02 -8.16 -6.66
C SER A 121 -18.78 -8.14 -8.17
N PHE A 122 -19.64 -7.45 -8.92
CA PHE A 122 -19.45 -7.28 -10.36
C PHE A 122 -18.18 -6.48 -10.65
N VAL A 123 -17.92 -5.39 -9.94
CA VAL A 123 -16.71 -4.59 -10.14
C VAL A 123 -15.45 -5.40 -9.84
N LEU A 124 -15.38 -6.06 -8.68
CA LEU A 124 -14.22 -6.88 -8.30
C LEU A 124 -13.99 -8.04 -9.27
N PHE A 125 -15.07 -8.66 -9.77
CA PHE A 125 -14.97 -9.68 -10.81
C PHE A 125 -14.33 -9.12 -12.08
N ASN A 126 -14.81 -7.98 -12.58
CA ASN A 126 -14.24 -7.35 -13.76
C ASN A 126 -12.78 -6.92 -13.56
N VAL A 127 -12.44 -6.32 -12.41
CA VAL A 127 -11.05 -5.93 -12.10
C VAL A 127 -10.12 -7.15 -12.10
N LYS A 128 -10.56 -8.26 -11.50
CA LYS A 128 -9.80 -9.52 -11.47
C LYS A 128 -9.48 -10.06 -12.87
N HIS A 129 -10.35 -9.84 -13.85
CA HIS A 129 -10.17 -10.30 -15.23
C HIS A 129 -9.51 -9.27 -16.15
N ALA A 130 -9.71 -7.97 -15.89
CA ALA A 130 -9.21 -6.89 -16.74
C ALA A 130 -7.74 -6.53 -16.45
N TYR A 131 -7.26 -6.75 -15.23
CA TYR A 131 -5.92 -6.34 -14.82
C TYR A 131 -5.04 -7.53 -14.42
N LYS A 132 -3.75 -7.45 -14.81
CA LYS A 132 -2.72 -8.36 -14.32
C LYS A 132 -2.31 -7.94 -12.91
N LEU A 133 -2.98 -8.50 -11.92
CA LEU A 133 -2.70 -8.23 -10.52
C LEU A 133 -1.43 -8.97 -10.07
N PRO A 134 -0.60 -8.36 -9.21
CA PRO A 134 0.56 -9.04 -8.66
C PRO A 134 0.10 -10.18 -7.73
N LYS A 135 0.94 -11.23 -7.59
CA LYS A 135 0.59 -12.45 -6.84
C LYS A 135 0.18 -12.22 -5.38
N TRP A 136 0.68 -11.15 -4.77
CA TRP A 136 0.36 -10.76 -3.40
C TRP A 136 -1.02 -10.09 -3.25
N VAL A 137 -1.75 -9.83 -4.35
CA VAL A 137 -3.11 -9.28 -4.34
C VAL A 137 -4.09 -10.35 -4.83
N LYS A 138 -5.06 -10.68 -3.99
CA LYS A 138 -6.15 -11.63 -4.34
C LYS A 138 -7.50 -10.98 -4.14
N LEU A 139 -8.37 -11.07 -5.13
CA LEU A 139 -9.75 -10.57 -5.07
C LEU A 139 -10.71 -11.73 -4.89
N ASP A 140 -11.61 -11.59 -3.92
CA ASP A 140 -12.79 -12.45 -3.74
C ASP A 140 -14.05 -11.61 -3.99
N PRO A 141 -14.59 -11.64 -5.23
CA PRO A 141 -15.78 -10.89 -5.58
C PRO A 141 -17.03 -11.28 -4.78
N GLN A 142 -17.14 -12.55 -4.37
CA GLN A 142 -18.30 -13.04 -3.63
C GLN A 142 -18.30 -12.49 -2.20
N LYS A 143 -17.14 -12.50 -1.54
CA LYS A 143 -16.96 -11.96 -0.19
C LYS A 143 -16.76 -10.44 -0.17
N LYS A 144 -16.60 -9.81 -1.34
CA LYS A 144 -16.31 -8.37 -1.50
C LYS A 144 -14.99 -7.99 -0.79
N THR A 145 -14.00 -8.88 -0.82
CA THR A 145 -12.72 -8.70 -0.13
C THR A 145 -11.54 -8.67 -1.10
N ILE A 146 -10.50 -7.95 -0.69
CA ILE A 146 -9.19 -7.92 -1.33
C ILE A 146 -8.16 -8.31 -0.26
N SER A 147 -7.51 -9.45 -0.44
CA SER A 147 -6.44 -9.91 0.46
C SER A 147 -5.08 -9.46 -0.08
N LEU A 148 -4.28 -8.87 0.79
CA LEU A 148 -2.94 -8.38 0.52
C LEU A 148 -1.92 -9.19 1.32
N ASP A 149 -1.19 -10.07 0.64
CA ASP A 149 -0.11 -10.90 1.20
C ASP A 149 1.20 -10.09 1.26
N ILE A 150 1.19 -9.02 2.05
CA ILE A 150 2.30 -8.08 2.16
C ILE A 150 3.54 -8.68 2.84
N VAL A 151 3.35 -9.74 3.62
CA VAL A 151 4.43 -10.50 4.27
C VAL A 151 5.27 -11.29 3.24
N HIS A 152 4.68 -11.63 2.10
CA HIS A 152 5.34 -12.32 0.98
C HIS A 152 5.21 -11.54 -0.33
N MET A 153 5.20 -10.20 -0.24
CA MET A 153 5.03 -9.31 -1.39
C MET A 153 6.14 -9.45 -2.43
N ASN A 154 7.38 -9.66 -1.96
CA ASN A 154 8.57 -9.76 -2.79
C ASN A 154 9.46 -10.92 -2.34
N GLN A 155 9.94 -11.72 -3.31
CA GLN A 155 10.83 -12.84 -3.04
C GLN A 155 12.27 -12.40 -2.72
N HIS A 156 12.74 -11.30 -3.32
CA HIS A 156 14.13 -10.83 -3.24
C HIS A 156 14.22 -9.37 -2.78
N GLY A 157 13.18 -8.85 -2.14
CA GLY A 157 13.07 -7.46 -1.74
C GLY A 157 12.40 -7.30 -0.39
N LEU A 158 12.01 -6.05 -0.09
CA LEU A 158 11.34 -5.73 1.16
C LEU A 158 9.96 -6.37 1.22
N ASN A 159 9.67 -7.01 2.35
CA ASN A 159 8.35 -7.47 2.74
C ASN A 159 7.85 -6.63 3.92
N TYR A 160 6.56 -6.71 4.22
CA TYR A 160 5.94 -5.87 5.23
C TYR A 160 4.99 -6.68 6.11
N ARG A 161 4.91 -6.31 7.38
CA ARG A 161 3.94 -6.87 8.33
C ARG A 161 3.13 -5.75 8.94
N ALA A 162 1.83 -5.73 8.71
CA ALA A 162 0.94 -4.79 9.39
C ALA A 162 0.81 -5.18 10.86
N ARG A 163 1.05 -4.23 11.75
CA ARG A 163 0.83 -4.37 13.20
C ARG A 163 -0.46 -3.69 13.63
N GLN A 164 -0.72 -2.52 13.07
CA GLN A 164 -1.90 -1.73 13.42
C GLN A 164 -2.35 -0.90 12.22
N ILE A 165 -3.65 -0.90 11.97
CA ILE A 165 -4.30 0.05 11.07
C ILE A 165 -5.48 0.64 11.84
N ASN A 166 -5.40 1.92 12.16
CA ASN A 166 -6.45 2.67 12.82
C ASN A 166 -6.77 3.92 12.00
N LEU A 167 -8.03 4.04 11.56
CA LEU A 167 -8.51 5.14 10.75
C LEU A 167 -9.08 6.30 11.57
N ASN A 168 -9.16 6.20 12.89
CA ASN A 168 -9.78 7.24 13.72
C ASN A 168 -8.86 8.46 13.87
N GLY A 169 -9.45 9.66 13.93
CA GLY A 169 -8.72 10.92 14.12
C GLY A 169 -7.63 11.13 13.06
N LYS A 170 -6.40 11.41 13.51
CA LYS A 170 -5.22 11.54 12.63
C LYS A 170 -4.78 10.22 11.98
N GLY A 171 -5.34 9.09 12.44
CA GLY A 171 -4.98 7.73 12.07
C GLY A 171 -3.62 7.30 12.61
N LYS A 172 -3.45 5.98 12.74
CA LYS A 172 -2.22 5.33 13.18
C LYS A 172 -2.01 4.05 12.39
N PHE A 173 -0.92 3.99 11.65
CA PHE A 173 -0.55 2.89 10.78
C PHE A 173 0.84 2.41 11.15
N VAL A 174 0.94 1.20 11.70
CA VAL A 174 2.20 0.62 12.17
C VAL A 174 2.52 -0.59 11.32
N PHE A 175 3.71 -0.61 10.72
CA PHE A 175 4.20 -1.69 9.89
C PHE A 175 5.64 -2.04 10.27
N ASP A 176 5.96 -3.33 10.28
CA ASP A 176 7.35 -3.79 10.29
C ASP A 176 7.81 -3.97 8.85
N ILE A 177 8.92 -3.34 8.49
CA ILE A 177 9.64 -3.58 7.23
C ILE A 177 10.55 -4.78 7.46
N ILE A 178 10.30 -5.88 6.77
CA ILE A 178 11.10 -7.11 6.81
C ILE A 178 12.19 -6.99 5.75
N LEU A 179 13.45 -6.91 6.18
CA LEU A 179 14.59 -6.82 5.28
C LEU A 179 14.81 -8.15 4.56
N PRO A 180 15.17 -8.13 3.26
CA PRO A 180 15.57 -9.33 2.56
C PRO A 180 16.82 -9.91 3.23
N LYS A 181 16.88 -11.23 3.35
CA LYS A 181 18.12 -11.90 3.75
C LYS A 181 19.12 -11.70 2.62
N GLU A 182 20.35 -11.28 2.94
CA GLU A 182 21.43 -11.31 1.95
C GLU A 182 21.50 -12.72 1.37
N SER A 183 21.50 -12.84 0.03
CA SER A 183 21.89 -14.10 -0.57
C SER A 183 23.35 -14.31 -0.19
N GLN A 184 23.62 -15.27 0.69
CA GLN A 184 24.93 -15.92 0.70
C GLN A 184 25.13 -16.40 -0.74
N GLY A 185 26.02 -15.73 -1.47
CA GLY A 185 26.34 -16.14 -2.83
C GLY A 185 26.84 -17.57 -2.78
N ASP A 186 26.27 -18.44 -3.61
CA ASP A 186 26.89 -19.71 -3.94
C ASP A 186 28.33 -19.41 -4.37
N SER A 187 29.26 -19.81 -3.51
CA SER A 187 30.70 -19.78 -3.77
C SER A 187 31.09 -20.98 -4.62
#